data_AF-A0A3M8EQD8-F1
#
_entry.id   AF-A0A3M8EQD8-F1
#
_cell.length_a   1.000
_cell.length_b   1.000
_cell.length_c   1.000
_cell.angle_alpha   90.00
_cell.angle_beta   90.00
_cell.angle_gamma   90.00
#
_symmetry.space_group_name_H-M   'P 1'
#
loop_
_entity.id
_entity.type
_entity.pdbx_description
1 polymer ?
#
loop_
_entity_poly.entity_id
_entity_poly.type
_entity_poly.pdbx_seq_one_letter_code
_entity_poly.pdbx_strand_id
1 'polypeptide(L)'
;MNDPIRIPRPATPADDKVDAHTETPAVPPHQGPADRPAPGTYALRVALGEHGYQALNRHRQAYGTALGELADLLWRTAREADRLHRKLLRHAAHVRDRLDHALAPSQEPLFAPATGLLQNAGHTTDLHAARLAQQVRQVIVVLESYQAVVRRTKP
;
A
#
# COMPACT_ATOMS: atom_id res chain seq x y z
N MET A 1 -38.69 -68.02 5.11
CA MET A 1 -37.41 -68.76 5.05
C MET A 1 -36.54 -68.01 4.07
N ASN A 2 -35.52 -67.30 4.59
CA ASN A 2 -34.65 -66.41 3.83
C ASN A 2 -33.41 -67.18 3.37
N ASP A 3 -33.16 -67.20 2.06
CA ASP A 3 -31.86 -67.59 1.50
C ASP A 3 -30.93 -66.37 1.42
N PRO A 4 -29.66 -66.48 1.85
CA PRO A 4 -28.71 -65.36 1.82
C PRO A 4 -28.12 -65.15 0.42
N ILE A 5 -28.35 -63.96 -0.14
CA ILE A 5 -27.77 -63.53 -1.42
C ILE A 5 -26.28 -63.20 -1.23
N ARG A 6 -25.44 -63.95 -1.95
CA ARG A 6 -24.00 -63.75 -2.14
C ARG A 6 -23.68 -62.33 -2.61
N ILE A 7 -22.81 -61.64 -1.89
CA ILE A 7 -22.19 -60.38 -2.32
C ILE A 7 -20.98 -60.73 -3.22
N PRO A 8 -20.96 -60.32 -4.51
CA PRO A 8 -19.77 -60.43 -5.34
C PRO A 8 -18.74 -59.35 -4.98
N ARG A 9 -17.48 -59.77 -4.90
CA ARG A 9 -16.28 -58.95 -4.66
C ARG A 9 -15.93 -58.17 -5.93
N PRO A 10 -15.90 -56.83 -5.94
CA PRO A 10 -15.39 -56.10 -7.08
C PRO A 10 -13.85 -56.03 -7.06
N ALA A 11 -13.30 -56.18 -8.26
CA ALA A 11 -11.90 -56.28 -8.60
C ALA A 11 -11.11 -54.98 -8.30
N THR A 12 -9.81 -55.15 -8.03
CA THR A 12 -8.79 -54.09 -8.11
C THR A 12 -8.57 -53.65 -9.56
N PRO A 13 -8.67 -52.34 -9.88
CA PRO A 13 -7.85 -51.68 -10.89
C PRO A 13 -6.65 -51.04 -10.18
N ALA A 14 -5.43 -51.42 -10.52
CA ALA A 14 -4.63 -50.82 -11.59
C ALA A 14 -4.18 -49.40 -11.23
N ASP A 15 -2.86 -49.25 -11.13
CA ASP A 15 -2.11 -48.02 -10.94
C ASP A 15 -2.72 -46.86 -11.71
N ASP A 16 -3.29 -45.89 -10.98
CA ASP A 16 -3.53 -44.57 -11.53
C ASP A 16 -2.70 -43.57 -10.73
N LYS A 17 -1.74 -43.02 -11.45
CA LYS A 17 -0.76 -42.04 -11.01
C LYS A 17 -1.54 -40.73 -10.80
N VAL A 18 -2.07 -40.54 -9.60
CA VAL A 18 -2.70 -39.28 -9.23
C VAL A 18 -1.59 -38.26 -9.04
N ASP A 19 -1.25 -37.58 -10.14
CA ASP A 19 -0.53 -36.32 -10.11
C ASP A 19 -1.41 -35.33 -9.34
N ALA A 20 -1.20 -35.28 -8.02
CA ALA A 20 -1.72 -34.23 -7.17
C ALA A 20 -1.02 -32.93 -7.56
N HIS A 21 -1.50 -32.28 -8.61
CA HIS A 21 -1.36 -30.84 -8.78
C HIS A 21 -2.15 -30.17 -7.67
N THR A 22 -1.56 -30.16 -6.47
CA THR A 22 -1.83 -29.13 -5.47
C THR A 22 -1.36 -27.83 -6.11
N GLU A 23 -2.26 -27.18 -6.86
CA GLU A 23 -2.16 -25.77 -7.21
C GLU A 23 -2.13 -25.01 -5.89
N THR A 24 -0.92 -24.87 -5.36
CA THR A 24 -0.59 -23.83 -4.40
C THR A 24 -1.06 -22.54 -5.05
N PRO A 25 -1.99 -21.78 -4.44
CA PRO A 25 -2.37 -20.49 -4.98
C PRO A 25 -1.08 -19.71 -5.15
N ALA A 26 -0.72 -19.42 -6.41
CA ALA A 26 0.46 -18.66 -6.72
C ALA A 26 0.34 -17.34 -5.95
N VAL A 27 1.12 -17.22 -4.87
CA VAL A 27 1.24 -15.98 -4.12
C VAL A 27 1.67 -14.95 -5.15
N PRO A 28 0.83 -13.95 -5.47
CA PRO A 28 1.20 -12.98 -6.48
C PRO A 28 2.55 -12.38 -6.08
N PRO A 29 3.48 -12.21 -7.04
CA PRO A 29 4.82 -11.73 -6.76
C PRO A 29 4.70 -10.50 -5.89
N HIS A 30 5.38 -10.52 -4.74
CA HIS A 30 5.37 -9.43 -3.79
C HIS A 30 5.72 -8.14 -4.54
N GLN A 31 4.69 -7.37 -4.89
CA GLN A 31 4.85 -6.00 -5.37
C GLN A 31 5.58 -5.29 -4.24
N GLY A 32 6.88 -5.08 -4.46
CA GLY A 32 7.69 -4.33 -3.53
C GLY A 32 7.03 -2.97 -3.30
N PRO A 33 7.34 -2.31 -2.18
CA PRO A 33 6.81 -0.99 -1.86
C PRO A 33 7.11 0.11 -2.91
N ALA A 34 7.82 -0.21 -3.99
CA ALA A 34 8.18 0.66 -5.10
C ALA A 34 7.05 0.82 -6.14
N ASP A 35 6.13 -0.14 -6.30
CA ASP A 35 5.11 -0.11 -7.37
C ASP A 35 3.78 0.52 -6.95
N ARG A 36 3.62 0.90 -5.68
CA ARG A 36 2.40 1.57 -5.23
C ARG A 36 2.41 3.04 -5.66
N PRO A 37 1.34 3.53 -6.32
CA PRO A 37 1.29 4.91 -6.77
C PRO A 37 1.42 5.87 -5.59
N ALA A 38 2.32 6.85 -5.74
CA ALA A 38 2.59 7.84 -4.71
C ALA A 38 1.31 8.68 -4.49
N PRO A 39 0.68 8.61 -3.30
CA PRO A 39 -0.71 9.03 -3.12
C PRO A 39 -0.91 10.55 -3.28
N GLY A 40 0.08 11.36 -2.92
CA GLY A 40 0.04 12.80 -3.08
C GLY A 40 0.13 13.22 -4.55
N THR A 41 1.12 12.72 -5.27
CA THR A 41 1.25 13.00 -6.72
C THR A 41 0.05 12.47 -7.51
N TYR A 42 -0.44 11.28 -7.15
CA TYR A 42 -1.62 10.69 -7.77
C TYR A 42 -2.86 11.55 -7.53
N ALA A 43 -3.11 11.98 -6.29
CA ALA A 43 -4.24 12.85 -5.95
C ALA A 43 -4.22 14.16 -6.75
N LEU A 44 -3.05 14.77 -6.96
CA LEU A 44 -2.93 15.97 -7.80
C LEU A 44 -3.32 15.71 -9.26
N ARG A 45 -2.85 14.60 -9.84
CA ARG A 45 -3.19 14.25 -11.23
C ARG A 45 -4.68 13.95 -11.40
N VAL A 46 -5.28 13.23 -10.47
CA VAL A 46 -6.72 12.95 -10.49
C VAL A 46 -7.52 14.23 -10.37
N ALA A 47 -7.17 15.11 -9.44
CA ALA A 47 -7.98 16.28 -9.15
C ALA A 47 -7.80 17.45 -10.12
N LEU A 48 -6.62 17.60 -10.73
CA LEU A 48 -6.33 18.66 -11.69
C LEU A 48 -6.43 18.19 -13.15
N GLY A 49 -6.47 16.88 -13.39
CA GLY A 49 -6.21 16.30 -14.70
C GLY A 49 -4.76 16.53 -15.16
N GLU A 50 -4.37 15.89 -16.27
CA GLU A 50 -3.00 15.96 -16.77
C GLU A 50 -2.60 17.39 -17.18
N HIS A 51 -3.50 18.13 -17.83
CA HIS A 51 -3.26 19.52 -18.22
C HIS A 51 -3.16 20.47 -17.01
N GLY A 52 -4.00 20.27 -15.99
CA GLY A 52 -3.93 21.08 -14.77
C GLY A 52 -2.68 20.76 -13.95
N TYR A 53 -2.24 19.51 -13.94
CA TYR A 53 -0.96 19.11 -13.33
C TYR A 53 0.24 19.76 -14.05
N GLN A 54 0.23 19.83 -15.38
CA GLN A 54 1.25 20.53 -16.16
C GLN A 54 1.21 22.06 -15.92
N ALA A 55 0.01 22.65 -15.84
CA ALA A 55 -0.16 24.06 -15.51
C ALA A 55 0.34 24.39 -14.11
N LEU A 56 0.06 23.53 -13.11
CA LEU A 56 0.60 23.64 -11.76
C LEU A 56 2.13 23.72 -11.76
N ASN A 57 2.78 22.84 -12.52
CA ASN A 57 4.24 22.83 -12.61
C ASN A 57 4.79 24.10 -13.28
N ARG A 58 4.07 24.68 -14.24
CA ARG A 58 4.42 26.00 -14.83
C ARG A 58 4.20 27.15 -13.84
N HIS A 59 3.07 27.19 -13.12
CA HIS A 59 2.77 28.25 -12.16
C HIS A 59 3.79 28.30 -11.01
N ARG A 60 4.32 27.14 -10.61
CA ARG A 60 5.40 27.07 -9.60
C ARG A 60 6.68 27.82 -9.99
N GLN A 61 6.93 28.02 -11.28
CA GLN A 61 8.08 28.79 -11.76
C GLN A 61 7.85 30.31 -11.68
N ALA A 62 6.61 30.76 -11.48
CA ALA A 62 6.25 32.17 -11.32
C ALA A 62 6.46 32.63 -9.86
N TYR A 63 7.70 32.57 -9.40
CA TYR A 63 8.12 32.97 -8.04
C TYR A 63 7.72 34.40 -7.72
N GLY A 64 7.37 34.66 -6.46
CA GLY A 64 6.96 36.01 -6.01
C GLY A 64 5.52 36.39 -6.39
N THR A 65 4.75 35.49 -7.02
CA THR A 65 3.32 35.66 -7.22
C THR A 65 2.54 34.81 -6.23
N ALA A 66 1.37 35.30 -5.76
CA ALA A 66 0.52 34.52 -4.86
C ALA A 66 0.12 33.15 -5.46
N LEU A 67 -0.09 33.09 -6.78
CA LEU A 67 -0.39 31.85 -7.50
C LEU A 67 0.82 30.89 -7.51
N GLY A 68 2.04 31.42 -7.70
CA GLY A 68 3.27 30.63 -7.67
C GLY A 68 3.57 30.07 -6.28
N GLU A 69 3.39 30.86 -5.22
CA GLU A 69 3.55 30.41 -3.83
C GLU A 69 2.54 29.31 -3.47
N LEU A 70 1.27 29.47 -3.89
CA LEU A 70 0.25 28.43 -3.70
C LEU A 70 0.56 27.16 -4.50
N ALA A 71 1.06 27.30 -5.74
CA ALA A 71 1.47 26.17 -6.55
C ALA A 71 2.65 25.41 -5.93
N ASP A 72 3.64 26.13 -5.38
CA ASP A 72 4.77 25.51 -4.70
C ASP A 72 4.36 24.82 -3.41
N LEU A 73 3.48 25.45 -2.61
CA LEU A 73 2.94 24.84 -1.39
C LEU A 73 2.15 23.56 -1.69
N LEU A 74 1.30 23.57 -2.73
CA LEU A 74 0.55 22.38 -3.16
C LEU A 74 1.49 21.26 -3.61
N TRP A 75 2.57 21.61 -4.32
CA TRP A 75 3.57 20.64 -4.76
C TRP A 75 4.33 20.03 -3.58
N ARG A 76 4.79 20.86 -2.62
CA ARG A 76 5.53 20.40 -1.43
C ARG A 76 4.69 19.50 -0.54
N THR A 77 3.42 19.84 -0.33
CA THR A 77 2.49 19.03 0.48
C THR A 77 2.23 17.66 -0.16
N ALA A 78 2.00 17.61 -1.47
CA ALA A 78 1.88 16.33 -2.18
C ALA A 78 3.17 15.48 -2.08
N ARG A 79 4.34 16.11 -2.23
CA ARG A 79 5.64 15.41 -2.09
C ARG A 79 5.89 14.90 -0.67
N GLU A 80 5.47 15.63 0.35
CA GLU A 80 5.60 15.18 1.73
C GLU A 80 4.64 14.02 2.02
N ALA A 81 3.41 14.03 1.48
CA ALA A 81 2.51 12.88 1.54
C ALA A 81 3.14 11.62 0.89
N ASP A 82 3.76 11.77 -0.28
CA ASP A 82 4.47 10.68 -0.96
C ASP A 82 5.68 10.18 -0.15
N ARG A 83 6.39 11.08 0.53
CA ARG A 83 7.52 10.74 1.39
C ARG A 83 7.07 9.97 2.62
N LEU A 84 5.98 10.39 3.27
CA LEU A 84 5.41 9.72 4.42
C LEU A 84 4.86 8.34 4.04
N HIS A 85 4.19 8.23 2.90
CA HIS A 85 3.73 6.94 2.38
C HIS A 85 4.90 5.96 2.21
N ARG A 86 6.00 6.39 1.59
CA ARG A 86 7.22 5.58 1.47
C ARG A 86 7.89 5.24 2.79
N LYS A 87 7.80 6.12 3.80
CA LYS A 87 8.30 5.82 5.16
C LYS A 87 7.45 4.74 5.82
N LEU A 88 6.12 4.87 5.75
CA LEU A 88 5.18 3.86 6.25
C LEU A 88 5.44 2.50 5.61
N LEU A 89 5.56 2.45 4.28
CA LEU A 89 5.81 1.20 3.55
C LEU A 89 7.14 0.54 3.95
N ARG A 90 8.22 1.33 4.08
CA ARG A 90 9.52 0.81 4.54
C ARG A 90 9.45 0.29 5.98
N HIS A 91 8.73 0.99 6.84
CA HIS A 91 8.56 0.55 8.22
C HIS A 91 7.75 -0.74 8.31
N ALA A 92 6.64 -0.83 7.58
CA ALA A 92 5.82 -2.05 7.50
C ALA A 92 6.62 -3.24 6.94
N ALA A 93 7.44 -3.02 5.90
CA ALA A 93 8.32 -4.06 5.37
C ALA A 93 9.35 -4.52 6.41
N HIS A 94 10.01 -3.58 7.11
CA HIS A 94 10.97 -3.91 8.15
C HIS A 94 10.35 -4.68 9.32
N VAL A 95 9.13 -4.30 9.74
CA VAL A 95 8.38 -5.01 10.79
C VAL A 95 8.04 -6.42 10.34
N ARG A 96 7.55 -6.58 9.10
CA ARG A 96 7.27 -7.90 8.52
C ARG A 96 8.51 -8.76 8.51
N ASP A 97 9.65 -8.24 8.03
CA ASP A 97 10.90 -9.00 8.01
C ASP A 97 11.30 -9.42 9.43
N ARG A 98 11.19 -8.54 10.44
CA ARG A 98 11.47 -8.91 11.84
C ARG A 98 10.53 -9.97 12.39
N LEU A 99 9.25 -9.92 12.00
CA LEU A 99 8.28 -10.96 12.36
C LEU A 99 8.60 -12.28 11.67
N ASP A 100 8.96 -12.25 10.39
CA ASP A 100 9.37 -13.45 9.64
C ASP A 100 10.61 -14.09 10.29
N HIS A 101 11.58 -13.29 10.76
CA HIS A 101 12.75 -13.81 11.49
C HIS A 101 12.40 -14.35 12.88
N ALA A 102 11.46 -13.72 13.59
CA ALA A 102 11.04 -14.16 14.94
C ALA A 102 10.12 -15.39 14.92
N LEU A 103 9.38 -15.57 13.82
CA LEU A 103 8.45 -16.69 13.60
C LEU A 103 9.07 -17.82 12.77
N ALA A 104 10.23 -17.57 12.13
CA ALA A 104 11.00 -18.62 11.47
C ALA A 104 11.36 -19.69 12.51
N PRO A 105 11.12 -20.99 12.21
CA PRO A 105 11.48 -22.09 13.10
C PRO A 105 13.01 -22.25 13.13
N SER A 106 13.68 -21.35 13.85
CA SER A 106 15.10 -21.40 14.13
C SER A 106 15.31 -22.02 15.51
N GLN A 107 16.24 -22.96 15.57
CA GLN A 107 16.50 -23.90 16.67
C GLN A 107 17.10 -23.24 17.94
N GLU A 108 16.91 -21.94 18.15
CA GLU A 108 17.56 -21.18 19.22
C GLU A 108 16.51 -20.51 20.14
N PRO A 109 16.59 -20.71 21.47
CA PRO A 109 15.63 -20.20 22.44
C PRO A 109 15.90 -18.73 22.75
N LEU A 110 15.73 -17.85 21.76
CA LEU A 110 15.58 -16.41 22.01
C LEU A 110 14.22 -15.93 21.50
N PHE A 111 13.17 -16.41 22.17
CA PHE A 111 11.86 -15.76 22.15
C PHE A 111 11.99 -14.38 22.81
N ALA A 112 12.49 -13.38 22.07
CA ALA A 112 12.17 -12.00 22.39
C ALA A 112 10.64 -11.88 22.32
N PRO A 113 9.94 -11.32 23.33
CA PRO A 113 8.50 -11.35 23.37
C PRO A 113 7.93 -10.65 22.14
N ALA A 114 7.39 -11.45 21.21
CA ALA A 114 6.79 -10.97 19.97
C ALA A 114 5.71 -9.90 20.25
N THR A 115 5.07 -9.97 21.42
CA THR A 115 4.14 -8.98 21.95
C THR A 115 4.75 -7.58 22.08
N GLY A 116 5.98 -7.43 22.58
CA GLY A 116 6.65 -6.13 22.71
C GLY A 116 7.06 -5.53 21.36
N LEU A 117 7.48 -6.38 20.43
CA LEU A 117 7.79 -5.97 19.05
C LEU A 117 6.52 -5.55 18.29
N LEU A 118 5.44 -6.31 18.42
CA LEU A 118 4.14 -6.02 17.80
C LEU A 118 3.52 -4.72 18.34
N GLN A 119 3.58 -4.47 19.64
CA GLN A 119 3.06 -3.24 20.24
C GLN A 119 3.82 -2.00 19.75
N ASN A 120 5.16 -2.06 19.72
CA ASN A 120 5.97 -0.94 19.28
C ASN A 120 5.79 -0.67 17.77
N ALA A 121 5.76 -1.73 16.97
CA ALA A 121 5.50 -1.65 15.53
C ALA A 121 4.08 -1.13 15.19
N GLY A 122 3.08 -1.52 15.99
CA GLY A 122 1.72 -0.98 15.87
C GLY A 122 1.70 0.52 16.12
N HIS A 123 2.28 0.97 17.23
CA HIS A 123 2.31 2.38 17.62
C HIS A 123 2.99 3.29 16.57
N THR A 124 4.15 2.87 16.03
CA THR A 124 4.87 3.62 15.00
C THR A 124 4.13 3.63 13.66
N THR A 125 3.46 2.54 13.30
CA THR A 125 2.63 2.45 12.09
C THR A 125 1.42 3.37 12.20
N ASP A 126 0.71 3.36 13.32
CA ASP A 126 -0.44 4.23 13.57
C ASP A 126 -0.05 5.72 13.53
N LEU A 127 1.10 6.08 14.13
CA LEU A 127 1.62 7.46 14.06
C LEU A 127 1.89 7.91 12.62
N HIS A 128 2.52 7.06 11.81
CA HIS A 128 2.78 7.37 10.41
C HIS A 128 1.49 7.42 9.57
N ALA A 129 0.52 6.55 9.85
CA ALA A 129 -0.78 6.54 9.19
C ALA A 129 -1.58 7.81 9.52
N ALA A 130 -1.62 8.21 10.79
CA ALA A 130 -2.27 9.45 11.22
C ALA A 130 -1.65 10.69 10.55
N ARG A 131 -0.31 10.74 10.48
CA ARG A 131 0.40 11.84 9.80
C ARG A 131 0.13 11.86 8.29
N LEU A 132 0.08 10.69 7.65
CA LEU A 132 -0.30 10.59 6.23
C LEU A 132 -1.72 11.11 6.01
N ALA A 133 -2.69 10.67 6.83
CA ALA A 133 -4.08 11.12 6.73
C ALA A 133 -4.20 12.64 6.92
N GLN A 134 -3.45 13.21 7.87
CA GLN A 134 -3.39 14.66 8.07
C GLN A 134 -2.83 15.39 6.84
N GLN A 135 -1.72 14.89 6.26
CA GLN A 135 -1.14 15.49 5.06
C GLN A 135 -2.08 15.41 3.85
N VAL A 136 -2.78 14.29 3.67
CA VAL A 136 -3.77 14.15 2.58
C VAL A 136 -4.92 15.16 2.75
N ARG A 137 -5.40 15.39 3.98
CA ARG A 137 -6.40 16.44 4.24
C ARG A 137 -5.87 17.84 3.94
N GLN A 138 -4.60 18.12 4.26
CA GLN A 138 -3.98 19.41 3.92
C GLN A 138 -3.87 19.61 2.40
N VAL A 139 -3.56 18.55 1.64
CA VAL A 139 -3.55 18.61 0.17
C VAL A 139 -4.92 19.01 -0.38
N ILE A 140 -6.02 18.48 0.16
CA ILE A 140 -7.39 18.84 -0.27
C ILE A 140 -7.65 20.34 -0.09
N VAL A 141 -7.38 20.89 1.09
CA VAL A 141 -7.63 22.32 1.38
C VAL A 141 -6.80 23.26 0.51
N VAL A 142 -5.51 22.94 0.32
CA VAL A 142 -4.61 23.76 -0.52
C VAL A 142 -5.03 23.67 -1.98
N LEU A 143 -5.45 22.49 -2.44
CA LEU A 143 -5.96 22.28 -3.80
C LEU A 143 -7.22 23.10 -4.07
N GLU A 144 -8.18 23.11 -3.15
CA GLU A 144 -9.40 23.92 -3.26
C GLU A 144 -9.07 25.42 -3.37
N SER A 145 -8.13 25.88 -2.55
CA SER A 145 -7.66 27.27 -2.55
C SER A 145 -6.98 27.63 -3.87
N TYR A 146 -6.12 26.75 -4.38
CA TYR A 146 -5.46 26.91 -5.67
C TYR A 146 -6.48 26.97 -6.82
N GLN A 147 -7.45 26.05 -6.85
CA GLN A 147 -8.51 26.04 -7.87
C GLN A 147 -9.37 27.30 -7.81
N ALA A 148 -9.67 27.82 -6.63
CA ALA A 148 -10.42 29.07 -6.47
C ALA A 148 -9.68 30.27 -7.08
N VAL A 149 -8.36 30.36 -6.88
CA VAL A 149 -7.53 31.42 -7.49
C VAL A 149 -7.45 31.24 -9.00
N VAL A 150 -7.19 30.03 -9.50
CA VAL A 150 -7.11 29.75 -10.94
C VAL A 150 -8.41 30.11 -11.67
N ARG A 151 -9.57 29.81 -11.08
CA ARG A 151 -10.88 30.20 -11.64
C ARG A 151 -11.08 31.71 -11.72
N ARG A 152 -10.55 32.47 -10.75
CA ARG A 152 -10.61 33.94 -10.74
C ARG A 152 -9.69 34.59 -11.76
N THR A 153 -8.62 33.90 -12.17
CA THR A 153 -7.64 34.41 -13.15
C THR A 153 -7.96 34.01 -14.59
N LYS A 154 -9.04 33.26 -14.83
CA LYS A 154 -9.49 32.88 -16.17
C LYS A 154 -10.39 34.00 -16.71
N PRO A 155 -10.01 34.72 -17.78
CA PRO A 155 -10.78 35.82 -18.34
C PRO A 155 -12.10 35.36 -18.96
#